data_AF-A0A7V7DX98-F1
#
_entry.id   AF-A0A7V7DX98-F1
#
_cell.length_a   1.000
_cell.length_b   1.000
_cell.length_c   1.000
_cell.angle_alpha   90.00
_cell.angle_beta   90.00
_cell.angle_gamma   90.00
#
_symmetry.space_group_name_H-M   'P 1'
#
loop_
_entity.id
_entity.type
_entity.pdbx_description
1 polymer ?
#
loop_
_entity_poly.entity_id
_entity_poly.type
_entity_poly.pdbx_seq_one_letter_code
_entity_poly.pdbx_strand_id
1 'polypeptide(L)' 'MKYRWAEGDAADLLGEIYSVGGDKAKGRKWLKKAVGCRKEILDPKVKETERKLKGIREK' A
#
# COMPACT_ATOMS: atom_id res chain seq x y z
N MET A 1 18.85 1.54 7.56
CA MET A 1 17.68 1.99 6.78
C MET A 1 18.05 2.14 5.31
N LYS A 2 18.08 1.07 4.51
CA LYS A 2 18.22 1.18 3.06
C LYS A 2 17.04 0.41 2.46
N TYR A 3 16.36 0.99 1.47
CA TYR A 3 15.26 0.39 0.69
C TYR A 3 13.81 0.49 1.21
N ARG A 4 13.52 1.16 2.33
CA ARG A 4 12.11 1.28 2.79
C ARG A 4 11.21 2.05 1.81
N TRP A 5 11.79 3.01 1.08
CA TRP A 5 11.11 3.70 -0.02
C TRP A 5 10.74 2.74 -1.16
N ALA A 6 11.71 1.97 -1.65
CA ALA A 6 11.49 0.98 -2.70
C ALA A 6 10.52 -0.14 -2.28
N GLU A 7 10.62 -0.61 -1.03
CA GLU A 7 9.69 -1.59 -0.47
C GLU A 7 8.26 -1.02 -0.34
N GLY A 8 8.15 0.26 0.03
CA GLY A 8 6.88 0.98 0.08
C GLY A 8 6.24 1.09 -1.30
N ASP A 9 6.98 1.50 -2.32
CA ASP A 9 6.48 1.64 -3.69
C ASP A 9 6.12 0.28 -4.31
N ALA A 10 6.94 -0.74 -4.11
CA ALA A 10 6.63 -2.09 -4.57
C ALA A 10 5.37 -2.65 -3.90
N ALA A 11 5.21 -2.43 -2.59
CA ALA A 11 4.01 -2.84 -1.85
C ALA A 11 2.76 -2.05 -2.28
N ASP A 12 2.88 -0.78 -2.62
CA ASP A 12 1.77 0.05 -3.11
C ASP A 12 1.26 -0.50 -4.45
N LEU A 13 2.18 -0.76 -5.39
CA LEU A 13 1.88 -1.35 -6.70
C LEU A 13 1.23 -2.73 -6.59
N LEU A 14 1.78 -3.63 -5.75
CA LEU A 14 1.18 -4.93 -5.50
C LEU A 14 -0.23 -4.78 -4.93
N GLY A 15 -0.42 -3.85 -4.00
CA GLY A 15 -1.72 -3.53 -3.42
C GLY A 15 -2.76 -3.16 -4.47
N GLU A 16 -2.38 -2.32 -5.44
CA GLU A 16 -3.24 -1.92 -6.55
C GLU A 16 -3.52 -3.09 -7.50
N ILE A 17 -2.50 -3.83 -7.92
CA ILE A 17 -2.64 -4.97 -8.84
C ILE A 17 -3.59 -6.02 -8.27
N TYR A 18 -3.41 -6.43 -7.01
CA TYR A 18 -4.30 -7.41 -6.37
C TYR A 18 -5.73 -6.87 -6.21
N SER A 19 -5.88 -5.57 -5.92
CA SER A 19 -7.20 -4.95 -5.79
C SER A 19 -7.97 -4.89 -7.11
N VAL A 20 -7.29 -4.53 -8.19
CA VAL A 20 -7.85 -4.52 -9.56
C VAL A 20 -8.13 -5.95 -10.04
N GLY A 21 -7.25 -6.90 -9.71
CA GLY A 21 -7.42 -8.33 -10.01
C GLY A 21 -8.51 -9.04 -9.19
N GLY A 22 -9.25 -8.32 -8.33
CA GLY A 22 -10.37 -8.86 -7.55
C GLY A 22 -9.98 -9.48 -6.20
N ASP A 23 -8.70 -9.74 -5.94
CA ASP A 23 -8.19 -10.20 -4.65
C ASP A 23 -7.98 -9.02 -3.69
N LYS A 24 -9.09 -8.42 -3.27
CA LYS A 24 -9.13 -7.28 -2.35
C LYS A 24 -8.45 -7.57 -1.01
N ALA A 25 -8.45 -8.81 -0.55
CA ALA A 25 -7.82 -9.22 0.70
C ALA A 25 -6.29 -9.08 0.60
N LYS A 26 -5.68 -9.63 -0.46
CA LYS A 26 -4.25 -9.42 -0.71
C LYS A 26 -3.92 -7.97 -1.02
N GLY A 27 -4.78 -7.27 -1.78
CA GLY A 27 -4.64 -5.85 -2.04
C GLY A 27 -4.50 -5.03 -0.76
N ARG A 28 -5.41 -5.22 0.21
CA ARG A 28 -5.35 -4.58 1.53
C ARG A 28 -4.08 -4.93 2.31
N LYS A 29 -3.64 -6.20 2.26
CA LYS A 29 -2.41 -6.64 2.95
C LYS A 29 -1.18 -5.87 2.45
N TRP A 30 -1.05 -5.74 1.13
CA TRP A 30 0.08 -5.05 0.51
C TRP A 30 0.02 -3.54 0.72
N LEU A 31 -1.16 -2.91 0.60
CA LEU A 31 -1.30 -1.49 0.91
C LEU A 31 -1.01 -1.18 2.39
N LYS A 32 -1.42 -2.03 3.34
CA LYS A 32 -1.02 -1.87 4.76
C LYS A 32 0.50 -1.90 4.94
N LYS A 33 1.18 -2.80 4.24
CA LYS A 33 2.64 -2.88 4.25
C LYS A 33 3.28 -1.62 3.66
N ALA A 34 2.73 -1.10 2.57
CA ALA A 34 3.17 0.16 1.95
C ALA A 34 3.01 1.34 2.92
N VAL A 35 1.88 1.46 3.62
CA VAL A 35 1.66 2.49 4.66
C VAL A 35 2.72 2.38 5.75
N GLY A 36 3.00 1.19 6.26
CA GLY A 36 4.01 0.98 7.29
C GLY A 36 5.39 1.48 6.83
N CYS A 37 5.83 1.05 5.65
CA CYS A 37 7.09 1.46 5.06
C CYS A 37 7.18 2.99 4.87
N ARG A 38 6.11 3.61 4.35
CA ARG A 38 6.02 5.06 4.10
C ARG A 38 5.98 5.86 5.39
N LYS A 39 5.32 5.37 6.46
CA LYS A 39 5.33 6.02 7.79
C LYS A 39 6.71 6.03 8.44
N GLU A 40 7.47 4.94 8.31
CA GLU A 40 8.82 4.84 8.88
C GLU A 40 9.81 5.85 8.31
N ILE A 41 9.63 6.26 7.05
CA ILE A 41 10.50 7.25 6.38
C ILE A 41 9.84 8.62 6.22
N LEU A 42 8.67 8.84 6.84
CA LEU A 42 7.87 10.07 6.71
C LEU A 42 7.59 10.44 5.24
N ASP A 43 7.35 9.44 4.39
CA ASP A 43 7.10 9.65 2.96
C ASP A 43 5.76 10.39 2.74
N PRO A 44 5.74 11.47 1.95
CA PRO A 44 4.53 12.26 1.73
C PRO A 44 3.41 11.48 1.01
N LYS A 45 3.74 10.43 0.26
CA LYS A 45 2.76 9.57 -0.43
C LYS A 45 1.99 8.66 0.53
N VAL A 46 2.34 8.63 1.82
CA VAL A 46 1.60 7.84 2.83
C VAL A 46 0.09 8.16 2.81
N LYS A 47 -0.28 9.43 2.65
CA LYS A 47 -1.68 9.88 2.59
C LYS A 47 -2.42 9.37 1.36
N GLU A 48 -1.70 9.13 0.27
CA GLU A 48 -2.27 8.55 -0.95
C GLU A 48 -2.54 7.05 -0.76
N THR A 49 -1.56 6.29 -0.24
CA THR A 49 -1.75 4.87 0.08
C THR A 49 -2.87 4.66 1.10
N GLU A 50 -2.99 5.52 2.11
CA GLU A 50 -4.07 5.43 3.09
C GLU A 50 -5.45 5.64 2.44
N ARG A 51 -5.56 6.55 1.46
CA ARG A 51 -6.79 6.72 0.67
C ARG A 51 -7.10 5.48 -0.17
N LYS A 52 -6.09 4.93 -0.86
CA LYS A 52 -6.24 3.67 -1.63
C LYS A 52 -6.72 2.54 -0.72
N LEU A 53 -6.09 2.37 0.45
CA LEU A 53 -6.44 1.35 1.44
C LEU A 53 -7.89 1.48 1.93
N LYS A 54 -8.34 2.71 2.22
CA LYS A 54 -9.72 2.99 2.62
C LYS A 54 -10.73 2.73 1.49
N GLY A 55 -10.30 2.90 0.23
CA GLY A 55 -11.11 2.64 -0.97
C GLY A 55 -11.38 1.16 -1.23
N ILE A 56 -10.55 0.24 -0.73
CA ILE A 56 -10.79 -1.20 -0.84
C ILE A 56 -11.86 -1.64 0.17
N ARG A 57 -13.12 -1.32 -0.12
CA ARG A 57 -14.28 -1.71 0.67
C ARG A 57 -14.60 -3.20 0.42
N GLU A 58 -14.76 -3.93 1.53
CA GLU A 58 -15.36 -5.27 1.56
C GLU A 58 -16.75 -5.16 0.95
N LYS A 59 -16.92 -5.81 -0.21
CA LYS A 59 -18.23 -6.02 -0.80
C LYS A 59 -18.72 -7.35 -0.26
#